data_AF-A0A2G2Y3B9-F1
#
_entry.id   AF-A0A2G2Y3B9-F1
#
_cell.length_a   1.000
_cell.length_b   1.000
_cell.length_c   1.000
_cell.angle_alpha   90.00
_cell.angle_beta   90.00
_cell.angle_gamma   90.00
#
_symmetry.space_group_name_H-M   'P 1'
#
loop_
_entity.id
_entity.type
_entity.pdbx_description
1 polymer ?
#
loop_
_entity_poly.entity_id
_entity_poly.type
_entity_poly.pdbx_seq_one_letter_code
_entity_poly.pdbx_strand_id
1 'polypeptide(L)'
;MKQESSQNGLIDPSDPLIDPNDPKGQLIQFSNAIIFGGKFYAPSLQGTLAVIEEIEDQFQVTRIRRSNRVVDNVEVFKLQIDDLSWLKMDNLRDRTLFTGIKCCLSVPASQDGCRNNCVYFTHHSVDGWRLHDMGSGFISPCYDDSGSKIKSPVWEEPVTGKSSR
;
A
#
# COMPACT_ATOMS: atom_id res chain seq x y z
N MET A 1 10.49 17.30 20.62
CA MET A 1 11.43 17.33 19.48
C MET A 1 11.93 15.91 19.27
N LYS A 2 11.40 15.18 18.29
CA LYS A 2 12.00 13.91 17.86
C LYS A 2 12.76 14.21 16.57
N GLN A 3 14.07 14.00 16.60
CA GLN A 3 14.93 14.07 15.42
C GLN A 3 14.44 13.08 14.38
N GLU A 4 14.02 13.58 13.22
CA GLU A 4 14.00 12.79 12.00
C GLU A 4 15.46 12.58 11.59
N SER A 5 15.99 11.39 11.87
CA SER A 5 17.26 10.97 11.31
C SER A 5 17.05 10.66 9.83
N SER A 6 17.25 11.67 8.99
CA SER A 6 17.46 11.50 7.56
C SER A 6 18.85 10.90 7.36
N GLN A 7 18.97 9.57 7.39
CA GLN A 7 20.15 8.91 6.84
C GLN A 7 20.10 9.05 5.31
N ASN A 8 20.76 10.10 4.81
CA ASN A 8 21.11 10.30 3.40
C ASN A 8 22.58 9.90 3.14
N GLY A 9 23.14 8.98 3.93
CA GLY A 9 24.45 8.40 3.65
C GLY A 9 24.32 7.27 2.62
N LEU A 10 25.28 7.20 1.69
CA LEU A 10 25.46 6.01 0.84
C LEU A 10 25.62 4.80 1.76
N ILE A 11 24.87 3.73 1.51
CA ILE A 11 24.95 2.48 2.26
C ILE A 11 26.18 1.74 1.75
N ASP A 12 27.13 1.43 2.64
CA ASP A 12 28.32 0.66 2.28
C ASP A 12 27.88 -0.77 1.88
N PRO A 13 28.21 -1.25 0.67
CA PRO A 13 27.86 -2.60 0.23
C PRO A 13 28.44 -3.72 1.10
N SER A 14 29.48 -3.43 1.88
CA SER A 14 30.13 -4.40 2.78
C SER A 14 29.46 -4.52 4.15
N ASP A 15 28.59 -3.58 4.51
CA ASP A 15 27.88 -3.61 5.79
C ASP A 15 26.63 -4.50 5.74
N PRO A 16 26.37 -5.29 6.79
CA PRO A 16 25.14 -6.08 6.87
C PRO A 16 23.93 -5.16 6.92
N LEU A 17 22.98 -5.37 6.01
CA LEU A 17 21.79 -4.54 5.90
C LEU A 17 20.75 -4.94 6.96
N ILE A 18 20.78 -4.26 8.11
CA ILE A 18 19.86 -4.48 9.22
C ILE A 18 18.50 -3.82 8.95
N ASP A 19 17.41 -4.52 9.24
CA ASP A 19 16.07 -3.94 9.13
C ASP A 19 15.82 -2.95 10.29
N PRO A 20 15.63 -1.65 9.99
CA PRO A 20 15.45 -0.63 11.01
C PRO A 20 14.11 -0.72 11.77
N ASN A 21 13.17 -1.56 11.31
CA ASN A 21 11.90 -1.83 11.97
C ASN A 21 11.89 -3.19 12.70
N ASP A 22 12.95 -4.00 12.61
CA ASP A 22 13.06 -5.23 13.38
C ASP A 22 13.61 -4.96 14.78
N PRO A 23 12.85 -5.23 15.86
CA PRO A 23 13.29 -4.96 17.23
C PRO A 23 14.48 -5.84 17.68
N LYS A 24 14.76 -6.94 16.97
CA LYS A 24 15.91 -7.82 17.23
C LYS A 24 17.12 -7.45 16.38
N GLY A 25 17.02 -6.46 15.49
CA GLY A 25 18.12 -6.05 14.62
C GLY A 25 18.54 -7.14 13.64
N GLN A 26 17.58 -7.84 13.03
CA GLN A 26 17.86 -8.88 12.03
C GLN A 26 18.15 -8.28 10.65
N LEU A 27 18.78 -9.09 9.78
CA LEU A 27 18.96 -8.74 8.38
C LEU A 27 17.61 -8.49 7.70
N ILE A 28 17.59 -7.52 6.79
CA ILE A 28 16.39 -7.22 6.01
C ILE A 28 15.98 -8.42 5.15
N GLN A 29 14.69 -8.74 5.17
CA GLN A 29 14.09 -9.79 4.34
C GLN A 29 12.98 -9.16 3.51
N PHE A 30 13.11 -9.23 2.18
CA PHE A 30 12.13 -8.66 1.25
C PHE A 30 11.01 -9.65 0.96
N SER A 31 9.79 -9.13 0.84
CA SER A 31 8.62 -9.95 0.49
C SER A 31 8.35 -9.97 -1.02
N ASN A 32 8.57 -8.84 -1.68
CA ASN A 32 8.43 -8.65 -3.12
C ASN A 32 9.37 -7.51 -3.58
N ALA A 33 9.42 -7.30 -4.89
CA ALA A 33 10.07 -6.13 -5.48
C ALA A 33 9.23 -5.66 -6.68
N ILE A 34 9.11 -4.34 -6.85
CA ILE A 34 8.52 -3.73 -8.05
C ILE A 34 9.55 -2.83 -8.73
N ILE A 35 9.55 -2.78 -10.06
CA ILE A 35 10.41 -1.88 -10.83
C ILE A 35 9.60 -0.66 -11.21
N PHE A 36 10.08 0.54 -10.88
CA PHE A 36 9.43 1.81 -11.25
C PHE A 36 10.49 2.87 -11.52
N GLY A 37 10.39 3.57 -12.66
CA GLY A 37 11.33 4.65 -13.01
C GLY A 37 12.80 4.21 -13.05
N GLY A 38 13.09 2.98 -13.47
CA GLY A 38 14.44 2.42 -13.50
C GLY A 38 15.01 1.99 -12.14
N LYS A 39 14.21 2.04 -11.07
CA LYS A 39 14.60 1.64 -9.72
C LYS A 39 13.76 0.46 -9.24
N PHE A 40 14.34 -0.37 -8.40
CA PHE A 40 13.64 -1.44 -7.71
C PHE A 40 13.19 -0.95 -6.32
N TYR A 41 11.94 -1.17 -5.99
CA TYR A 41 11.34 -0.87 -4.69
C TYR A 41 10.96 -2.18 -4.02
N ALA A 42 11.61 -2.51 -2.92
CA ALA A 42 11.44 -3.78 -2.22
C ALA A 42 11.05 -3.54 -0.75
N PRO A 43 9.79 -3.80 -0.36
CA PRO A 43 9.39 -3.72 1.04
C PRO A 43 9.81 -4.98 1.80
N SER A 44 10.34 -4.76 2.99
CA SER A 44 10.72 -5.81 3.93
C SER A 44 9.50 -6.38 4.65
N LEU A 45 9.68 -7.57 5.23
CA LEU A 45 8.68 -8.19 6.11
C LEU A 45 8.33 -7.34 7.34
N GLN A 46 9.19 -6.41 7.74
CA GLN A 46 8.96 -5.50 8.87
C GLN A 46 8.51 -4.10 8.45
N GLY A 47 8.16 -3.90 7.17
CA GLY A 47 7.64 -2.63 6.67
C GLY A 47 8.72 -1.57 6.43
N THR A 48 9.94 -1.99 6.12
CA THR A 48 11.01 -1.11 5.63
C THR A 48 11.02 -1.12 4.11
N LEU A 49 11.00 0.03 3.44
CA LEU A 49 11.13 0.11 1.98
C LEU A 49 12.59 0.34 1.60
N ALA A 50 13.18 -0.60 0.86
CA ALA A 50 14.48 -0.43 0.21
C ALA A 50 14.28 0.04 -1.23
N VAL A 51 15.10 1.01 -1.64
CA VAL A 51 15.27 1.41 -3.05
C VAL A 51 16.60 0.86 -3.50
N ILE A 52 16.57 0.04 -4.55
CA ILE A 52 17.74 -0.58 -5.17
C ILE A 52 17.90 0.02 -6.57
N GLU A 53 19.11 0.46 -6.88
CA GLU A 53 19.47 1.09 -8.14
C GLU A 53 20.66 0.37 -8.76
N GLU A 54 20.75 0.40 -10.08
CA GLU A 54 21.94 -0.02 -10.80
C GLU A 54 22.94 1.13 -10.85
N ILE A 55 24.11 0.93 -10.25
CA ILE A 55 25.22 1.88 -10.19
C ILE A 55 26.46 1.13 -10.63
N GLU A 56 27.11 1.60 -11.70
CA GLU A 56 28.34 1.00 -12.24
C GLU A 56 28.20 -0.52 -12.47
N ASP A 57 27.13 -0.93 -13.16
CA ASP A 57 26.78 -2.34 -13.46
C ASP A 57 26.56 -3.23 -12.21
N GLN A 58 26.28 -2.62 -11.05
CA GLN A 58 25.97 -3.33 -9.81
C GLN A 58 24.67 -2.81 -9.17
N PHE A 59 23.82 -3.74 -8.71
CA PHE A 59 22.62 -3.39 -7.95
C PHE A 59 22.97 -3.10 -6.50
N GLN A 60 22.68 -1.88 -6.04
CA GLN A 60 22.97 -1.42 -4.69
C GLN A 60 21.72 -0.86 -4.04
N VAL A 61 21.52 -1.15 -2.75
CA VAL A 61 20.49 -0.48 -1.95
C VAL A 61 20.96 0.96 -1.70
N THR A 62 20.37 1.93 -2.38
CA THR A 62 20.77 3.34 -2.28
C THR A 62 20.05 4.06 -1.15
N ARG A 63 18.88 3.56 -0.77
CA ARG A 63 18.00 4.24 0.20
C ARG A 63 17.16 3.25 0.95
N ILE A 64 17.12 3.43 2.27
CA ILE A 64 16.17 2.77 3.15
C ILE A 64 15.20 3.80 3.70
N ARG A 65 13.92 3.44 3.74
CA ARG A 65 12.86 4.23 4.37
C ARG A 65 12.12 3.36 5.37
N ARG A 66 12.17 3.75 6.64
CA ARG A 66 11.25 3.25 7.66
C ARG A 66 9.83 3.61 7.23
N SER A 67 8.89 2.66 7.22
CA SER A 67 7.49 3.07 7.12
C SER A 67 7.13 3.92 8.33
N ASN A 68 6.53 5.09 8.07
CA ASN A 68 5.76 5.76 9.10
C ASN A 68 4.51 4.91 9.33
N ARG A 69 4.10 4.75 10.59
CA ARG A 69 2.86 4.04 10.97
C ARG A 69 1.57 4.75 10.50
N VAL A 70 1.71 5.83 9.74
CA VAL A 70 0.63 6.64 9.20
C VAL A 70 0.79 6.67 7.69
N VAL A 71 -0.29 6.35 6.99
CA VAL A 71 -0.38 6.52 5.53
C VAL A 71 -0.92 7.93 5.29
N ASP A 72 -0.07 8.80 4.74
CA ASP A 72 -0.38 10.20 4.42
C ASP A 72 -0.68 10.42 2.93
N ASN A 73 -0.28 9.47 2.07
CA ASN A 73 -0.55 9.50 0.65
C ASN A 73 -0.80 8.09 0.09
N VAL A 74 -1.65 7.99 -0.93
CA VAL A 74 -1.91 6.76 -1.68
C VAL A 74 -1.79 7.07 -3.16
N GLU A 75 -0.98 6.30 -3.86
CA GLU A 75 -0.86 6.38 -5.31
C GLU A 75 -1.20 5.01 -5.93
N VAL A 76 -1.99 5.03 -7.00
CA VAL A 76 -2.40 3.81 -7.71
C VAL A 76 -1.72 3.78 -9.06
N PHE A 77 -1.12 2.64 -9.39
CA PHE A 77 -0.49 2.41 -10.68
C PHE A 77 -1.07 1.17 -11.34
N LYS A 78 -1.17 1.20 -12.66
CA LYS A 78 -1.53 0.05 -13.49
C LYS A 78 -0.32 -0.39 -14.29
N LEU A 79 0.05 -1.66 -14.18
CA LEU A 79 1.07 -2.28 -15.03
C LEU A 79 0.54 -2.40 -16.47
N GLN A 80 1.26 -1.80 -17.41
CA GLN A 80 1.09 -2.00 -18.83
C GLN A 80 1.94 -3.22 -19.23
N ILE A 81 1.31 -4.23 -19.82
CA ILE A 81 2.00 -5.50 -20.13
C ILE A 81 2.89 -5.36 -21.37
N ASP A 82 2.51 -4.47 -22.29
CA ASP A 82 3.18 -4.33 -23.59
C ASP A 82 4.64 -3.86 -23.46
N ASP A 83 4.89 -2.95 -22.52
CA ASP A 83 6.21 -2.33 -22.28
C ASP A 83 6.71 -2.50 -20.83
N LEU A 84 5.98 -3.27 -20.01
CA LEU A 84 6.24 -3.47 -18.57
C LEU A 84 6.36 -2.15 -17.79
N SER A 85 5.71 -1.08 -18.26
CA SER A 85 5.69 0.22 -17.60
C SER A 85 4.54 0.34 -16.62
N TRP A 86 4.67 1.26 -15.66
CA TRP A 86 3.61 1.58 -14.71
C TRP A 86 2.97 2.92 -15.07
N LEU A 87 1.68 2.90 -15.37
CA LEU A 87 0.89 4.10 -15.58
C LEU A 87 0.27 4.54 -14.26
N LYS A 88 0.59 5.76 -13.80
CA LYS A 88 -0.10 6.38 -12.67
C LYS A 88 -1.57 6.60 -13.03
N MET A 89 -2.46 6.14 -12.16
CA MET A 89 -3.90 6.21 -12.34
C MET A 89 -4.46 7.37 -11.53
N ASP A 90 -5.00 8.38 -12.19
CA ASP A 90 -5.68 9.49 -11.52
C ASP A 90 -7.16 9.19 -11.22
N ASN A 91 -7.71 8.12 -11.81
CA ASN A 91 -9.10 7.72 -11.62
C ASN A 91 -9.31 6.20 -11.88
N LEU A 92 -10.09 5.53 -11.03
CA LEU A 92 -10.44 4.10 -11.15
C LEU A 92 -11.79 3.86 -11.85
N ARG A 93 -12.50 4.93 -12.22
CA ARG A 93 -13.85 4.93 -12.80
C ARG A 93 -14.81 4.19 -11.88
N ASP A 94 -15.62 3.28 -12.43
CA ASP A 94 -16.55 2.42 -11.68
C ASP A 94 -15.85 1.30 -10.90
N ARG A 95 -14.59 1.47 -10.48
CA ARG A 95 -13.89 0.48 -9.66
C ARG A 95 -13.53 1.01 -8.30
N THR A 96 -13.45 0.06 -7.38
CA THR A 96 -12.98 0.25 -6.02
C THR A 96 -11.92 -0.80 -5.72
N LEU A 97 -10.85 -0.38 -5.04
CA LEU A 97 -9.80 -1.28 -4.58
C LEU A 97 -9.94 -1.51 -3.08
N PHE A 98 -9.76 -2.76 -2.67
CA PHE A 98 -9.59 -3.15 -1.27
C PHE A 98 -8.19 -3.74 -1.12
N THR A 99 -7.35 -3.13 -0.30
CA THR A 99 -5.98 -3.59 -0.06
C THR A 99 -5.82 -3.94 1.41
N GLY A 100 -5.91 -5.23 1.69
CA GLY A 100 -5.54 -5.80 2.98
C GLY A 100 -4.05 -6.10 3.05
N ILE A 101 -3.59 -6.44 4.25
CA ILE A 101 -2.21 -6.90 4.49
C ILE A 101 -1.83 -8.12 3.63
N LYS A 102 -2.77 -9.05 3.43
CA LYS A 102 -2.51 -10.35 2.79
C LYS A 102 -3.17 -10.52 1.42
N CYS A 103 -4.12 -9.64 1.09
CA CYS A 103 -4.91 -9.79 -0.12
C CYS A 103 -5.36 -8.43 -0.63
N CYS A 104 -5.49 -8.34 -1.95
CA CYS A 104 -6.06 -7.19 -2.62
C CYS A 104 -7.22 -7.66 -3.49
N LEU A 105 -8.27 -6.86 -3.57
CA LEU A 105 -9.43 -7.11 -4.42
C LEU A 105 -9.78 -5.85 -5.19
N SER A 106 -10.23 -6.00 -6.43
CA SER A 106 -10.78 -4.90 -7.21
C SER A 106 -12.16 -5.26 -7.71
N VAL A 107 -13.15 -4.47 -7.33
CA VAL A 107 -14.56 -4.73 -7.66
C VAL A 107 -15.17 -3.63 -8.53
N PRO A 108 -16.17 -3.95 -9.37
CA PRO A 108 -17.05 -2.98 -9.97
C PRO A 108 -17.96 -2.35 -8.89
N ALA A 109 -17.79 -1.06 -8.64
CA ALA A 109 -18.43 -0.35 -7.55
C ALA A 109 -19.96 -0.33 -7.69
N SER A 110 -20.47 -0.12 -8.91
CA SER A 110 -21.91 -0.13 -9.20
C SER A 110 -22.59 -1.48 -8.94
N GLN A 111 -21.86 -2.60 -9.06
CA GLN A 111 -22.41 -3.94 -8.84
C GLN A 111 -22.49 -4.28 -7.35
N ASP A 112 -21.48 -3.88 -6.59
CA ASP A 112 -21.36 -4.22 -5.16
C ASP A 112 -21.85 -3.09 -4.23
N GLY A 113 -22.50 -2.05 -4.77
CA GLY A 113 -23.00 -0.91 -3.99
C GLY A 113 -21.90 -0.12 -3.28
N CYS A 114 -20.66 -0.23 -3.74
CA CYS A 114 -19.49 0.43 -3.15
C CYS A 114 -19.32 1.85 -3.70
N ARG A 115 -18.56 2.68 -2.99
CA ARG A 115 -18.15 3.98 -3.52
C ARG A 115 -17.08 3.79 -4.59
N ASN A 116 -17.36 4.26 -5.81
CA ASN A 116 -16.43 4.19 -6.93
C ASN A 116 -15.24 5.15 -6.75
N ASN A 117 -14.20 4.97 -7.56
CA ASN A 117 -13.00 5.81 -7.55
C ASN A 117 -12.31 5.92 -6.17
N CYS A 118 -12.31 4.82 -5.41
CA CYS A 118 -11.83 4.77 -4.03
C CYS A 118 -10.89 3.59 -3.78
N VAL A 119 -9.99 3.75 -2.81
CA VAL A 119 -9.12 2.70 -2.27
C VAL A 119 -9.40 2.54 -0.78
N TYR A 120 -9.89 1.38 -0.40
CA TYR A 120 -10.04 0.95 0.98
C TYR A 120 -8.79 0.18 1.38
N PHE A 121 -8.17 0.51 2.49
CA PHE A 121 -6.97 -0.20 2.92
C PHE A 121 -6.89 -0.41 4.43
N THR A 122 -6.16 -1.45 4.84
CA THR A 122 -5.79 -1.69 6.24
C THR A 122 -4.28 -1.65 6.36
N HIS A 123 -3.77 -1.22 7.51
CA HIS A 123 -2.35 -1.20 7.81
C HIS A 123 -2.12 -1.73 9.22
N HIS A 124 -1.04 -2.46 9.45
CA HIS A 124 -0.77 -3.16 10.72
C HIS A 124 -0.76 -2.26 11.97
N SER A 125 -0.55 -0.95 11.81
CA SER A 125 -0.53 0.02 12.91
C SER A 125 -1.82 0.82 13.08
N VAL A 126 -2.84 0.59 12.25
CA VAL A 126 -4.10 1.33 12.26
C VAL A 126 -5.22 0.36 12.62
N ASP A 127 -5.96 0.67 13.69
CA ASP A 127 -7.19 -0.05 14.01
C ASP A 127 -8.26 0.26 12.96
N GLY A 128 -8.41 -0.64 11.99
CA GLY A 128 -9.52 -0.65 11.03
C GLY A 128 -9.19 -0.17 9.62
N TRP A 129 -10.23 -0.09 8.80
CA TRP A 129 -10.16 0.32 7.40
C TRP A 129 -10.05 1.84 7.26
N ARG A 130 -9.23 2.27 6.30
CA ARG A 130 -9.11 3.64 5.81
C ARG A 130 -9.67 3.73 4.40
N LEU A 131 -10.26 4.87 4.08
CA LEU A 131 -10.76 5.21 2.75
C LEU A 131 -9.86 6.30 2.18
N HIS A 132 -9.29 6.05 1.01
CA HIS A 132 -8.70 7.07 0.16
C HIS A 132 -9.65 7.34 -1.01
N ASP A 133 -10.18 8.57 -1.06
CA ASP A 133 -10.97 9.06 -2.17
C ASP A 133 -10.02 9.67 -3.21
N MET A 134 -9.89 9.03 -4.39
CA MET A 134 -8.92 9.49 -5.38
C MET A 134 -9.31 10.80 -6.06
N GLY A 135 -10.58 11.20 -6.00
CA GLY A 135 -11.03 12.47 -6.57
C GLY A 135 -10.61 13.67 -5.72
N SER A 136 -10.62 13.50 -4.39
CA SER A 136 -10.24 14.55 -3.43
C SER A 136 -8.81 14.43 -2.90
N GLY A 137 -8.21 13.23 -2.99
CA GLY A 137 -6.92 12.91 -2.40
C GLY A 137 -6.96 12.67 -0.88
N PHE A 138 -8.10 12.85 -0.22
CA PHE A 138 -8.21 12.71 1.22
C PHE A 138 -8.22 11.25 1.67
N ILE A 139 -7.58 11.02 2.83
CA ILE A 139 -7.63 9.76 3.56
C ILE A 139 -8.48 9.97 4.81
N SER A 140 -9.55 9.19 4.97
CA SER A 140 -10.44 9.24 6.13
C SER A 140 -10.52 7.88 6.84
N PRO A 141 -10.81 7.85 8.16
CA PRO A 141 -11.30 6.62 8.79
C PRO A 141 -12.61 6.18 8.14
N CYS A 142 -12.86 4.87 8.08
CA CYS A 142 -14.15 4.32 7.66
C CYS A 142 -15.19 4.26 8.82
N TYR A 143 -14.83 4.74 10.01
CA TYR A 143 -15.69 4.80 11.20
C TYR A 143 -15.93 6.27 11.62
N ASP A 144 -17.06 6.52 12.27
CA ASP A 144 -17.32 7.79 12.96
C ASP A 144 -16.67 7.79 14.36
N ASP A 145 -16.48 8.98 14.94
CA ASP A 145 -15.89 9.16 16.28
C ASP A 145 -16.72 8.52 17.42
N SER A 146 -17.85 7.89 17.07
CA SER A 146 -18.82 7.21 17.93
C SER A 146 -18.35 5.85 18.47
N GLY A 147 -17.15 5.38 18.10
CA GLY A 147 -16.59 4.14 18.65
C GLY A 147 -17.40 2.88 18.30
N SER A 148 -18.06 2.85 17.13
CA SER A 148 -18.73 1.63 16.68
C SER A 148 -17.67 0.53 16.49
N LYS A 149 -17.67 -0.45 17.41
CA LYS A 149 -16.88 -1.68 17.31
C LYS A 149 -16.95 -2.20 15.89
N ILE A 150 -15.79 -2.55 15.33
CA ILE A 150 -15.61 -3.15 14.01
C ILE A 150 -16.70 -4.19 13.79
N LYS A 151 -17.77 -3.83 13.08
CA LYS A 151 -18.50 -4.82 12.30
C LYS A 151 -17.63 -4.97 11.07
N SER A 152 -16.86 -6.06 11.03
CA SER A 152 -16.27 -6.52 9.78
C SER A 152 -17.33 -6.36 8.68
N PRO A 153 -16.99 -5.86 7.49
CA PRO A 153 -17.96 -5.76 6.42
C PRO A 153 -18.62 -7.13 6.26
N VAL A 154 -19.89 -7.22 6.67
CA VAL A 154 -20.70 -8.42 6.51
C VAL A 154 -21.20 -8.33 5.08
N TRP A 155 -20.72 -9.23 4.24
CA TRP A 155 -21.30 -9.38 2.92
C TRP A 155 -22.70 -9.96 3.11
N GLU A 156 -23.73 -9.16 2.87
CA GLU A 156 -25.12 -9.63 2.86
C GLU A 156 -25.45 -10.08 1.43
N GLU A 157 -25.76 -11.36 1.26
CA GLU A 157 -26.11 -11.92 -0.04
C GLU A 157 -27.37 -11.21 -0.58
N PRO A 158 -27.38 -10.77 -1.86
CA PRO A 158 -28.55 -10.12 -2.42
C PRO A 158 -29.77 -11.04 -2.32
N VAL A 159 -30.81 -10.58 -1.62
CA VAL A 159 -32.07 -11.30 -1.56
C VAL A 159 -32.67 -11.25 -2.96
N THR A 160 -32.54 -12.35 -3.71
CA THR A 160 -33.21 -12.50 -5.00
C THR A 160 -34.71 -12.58 -4.72
N GLY A 161 -35.37 -11.43 -4.82
CA GLY A 161 -36.82 -11.36 -4.81
C GLY A 161 -37.33 -12.29 -5.90
N LYS A 162 -38.06 -13.34 -5.52
CA LYS A 162 -38.74 -14.22 -6.47
C LYS A 162 -39.63 -13.34 -7.34
N SER A 163 -39.27 -13.20 -8.61
CA SER A 163 -40.15 -12.67 -9.65
C SER A 163 -41.42 -13.52 -9.62
N SER A 164 -42.51 -12.95 -9.11
CA SER A 164 -43.83 -13.53 -9.29
C SER A 164 -44.21 -13.33 -10.75
N ARG A 165 -44.34 -14.44 -11.46
CA ARG A 165 -45.04 -14.49 -12.75
C ARG A 165 -46.54 -14.32 -12.52
#